data_AF-D8UGQ4-F1
#
_entry.id   AF-D8UGQ4-F1
#
_cell.length_a   1.000
_cell.length_b   1.000
_cell.length_c   1.000
_cell.angle_alpha   90.00
_cell.angle_beta   90.00
_cell.angle_gamma   90.00
#
_symmetry.space_group_name_H-M   'P 1'
#
loop_
_entity.id
_entity.type
_entity.pdbx_description
1 polymer ?
#
loop_
_entity_poly.entity_id
_entity_poly.type
_entity_poly.pdbx_seq_one_letter_code
_entity_poly.pdbx_strand_id
1 'polypeptide(L)'
;MTVSDGRELDEACPSFYGYIALPDTDHDKDDLSNSGSAAAAATDCAKLPACLGFNANGWMKSSVAPLRTVTSICFYTKIPGATTMTTGDRVKSALARVSSRNGANLSVRCE
;
A
#
# COMPACT_ATOMS: atom_id res chain seq x y z
N MET A 1 33.13 -9.44 -1.08
CA MET A 1 32.37 -8.33 -1.69
C MET A 1 30.90 -8.69 -1.54
N THR A 2 30.28 -8.29 -0.43
CA THR A 2 28.86 -8.55 -0.13
C THR A 2 28.02 -7.58 -0.95
N VAL A 3 27.05 -8.12 -1.68
CA VAL A 3 26.13 -7.38 -2.55
C VAL A 3 25.31 -6.37 -1.74
N SER A 4 25.44 -5.10 -2.08
CA SER A 4 24.57 -4.01 -1.66
C SER A 4 23.22 -4.15 -2.36
N ASP A 5 22.29 -4.90 -1.76
CA ASP A 5 20.87 -4.77 -2.08
C ASP A 5 20.48 -3.33 -1.71
N GLY A 6 20.18 -2.52 -2.74
CA GLY A 6 19.92 -1.08 -2.61
C GLY A 6 18.66 -0.74 -1.83
N ARG A 7 18.69 -0.90 -0.50
CA ARG A 7 17.75 -0.32 0.46
C ARG A 7 18.50 0.46 1.53
N GLU A 8 19.27 1.43 1.07
CA GLU A 8 19.68 2.58 1.85
C GLU A 8 18.43 3.43 2.08
N LEU A 9 17.94 3.55 3.32
CA LEU A 9 17.28 4.73 3.93
C LEU A 9 16.81 4.34 5.35
N ASP A 10 17.69 4.49 6.34
CA ASP A 10 17.33 4.58 7.78
C ASP A 10 16.52 5.87 8.11
N GLU A 11 16.09 6.60 7.07
CA GLU A 11 15.26 7.82 7.09
C GLU A 11 13.94 7.64 6.30
N ALA A 12 13.60 6.40 5.89
CA ALA A 12 12.37 6.12 5.16
C ALA A 12 11.51 5.09 5.88
N CYS A 13 10.24 5.42 5.99
CA CYS A 13 9.21 4.52 6.51
C CYS A 13 9.27 3.13 5.85
N PRO A 14 9.28 2.02 6.63
CA PRO A 14 9.21 0.68 6.10
C PRO A 14 8.05 0.52 5.11
N SER A 15 8.30 -0.02 3.93
CA SER A 15 7.24 -0.20 2.92
C SER A 15 6.40 -1.43 3.20
N PHE A 16 5.07 -1.30 3.19
CA PHE A 16 4.12 -2.41 3.28
C PHE A 16 3.33 -2.57 1.97
N TYR A 17 3.13 -3.82 1.54
CA TYR A 17 2.39 -4.09 0.31
C TYR A 17 0.95 -3.60 0.42
N GLY A 18 0.50 -2.83 -0.57
CA GLY A 18 -0.85 -2.27 -0.59
C GLY A 18 -1.04 -1.02 0.27
N TYR A 19 0.04 -0.41 0.75
CA TYR A 19 0.03 0.84 1.51
C TYR A 19 0.99 1.86 0.91
N ILE A 20 0.63 3.13 1.06
CA ILE A 20 1.51 4.28 0.80
C ILE A 20 1.98 4.78 2.16
N ALA A 21 3.29 4.88 2.33
CA ALA A 21 3.90 5.44 3.54
C ALA A 21 3.99 6.96 3.43
N LEU A 22 3.55 7.65 4.48
CA LEU A 22 3.61 9.09 4.65
C LEU A 22 4.52 9.36 5.85
N PRO A 23 5.76 9.84 5.61
CA PRO A 23 6.70 10.17 6.68
C PRO A 23 6.21 11.38 7.46
N ASP A 24 6.72 11.49 8.69
CA ASP A 24 6.46 12.59 9.62
C ASP A 24 4.98 12.93 9.79
N THR A 25 4.13 11.91 9.80
CA THR A 25 2.67 12.07 9.76
C THR A 25 1.98 11.08 10.68
N ASP A 26 0.86 11.48 11.26
CA ASP A 26 -0.06 10.61 12.02
C ASP A 26 -1.52 11.07 11.84
N HIS A 27 -2.44 10.24 12.30
CA HIS A 27 -3.85 10.59 12.44
C HIS A 27 -4.31 10.33 13.88
N ASP A 28 -4.87 11.34 14.54
CA ASP A 28 -5.42 11.20 15.88
C ASP A 28 -6.87 10.74 15.85
N LYS A 29 -7.28 9.96 16.85
CA LYS A 29 -8.63 9.39 17.00
C LYS A 29 -8.94 8.33 15.94
N ASP A 30 -10.19 7.89 15.87
CA ASP A 30 -10.68 6.88 14.93
C ASP A 30 -9.94 5.53 15.00
N ASP A 31 -9.41 5.23 16.20
CA ASP A 31 -8.70 4.01 16.52
C ASP A 31 -9.65 2.80 16.48
N LEU A 32 -9.36 1.86 15.59
CA LEU A 32 -10.07 0.60 15.50
C LEU A 32 -9.50 -0.43 16.49
N SER A 33 -8.18 -0.56 16.50
CA SER A 33 -7.42 -1.44 17.41
C SER A 33 -5.92 -1.17 17.27
N ASN A 34 -5.12 -1.72 18.16
CA ASN A 34 -3.66 -1.65 18.13
C ASN A 34 -3.06 -3.06 18.04
N SER A 35 -2.33 -3.34 16.96
CA SER A 35 -1.64 -4.62 16.76
C SER A 35 -0.20 -4.63 17.32
N GLY A 36 0.24 -3.55 17.98
CA GLY A 36 1.53 -3.41 18.67
C GLY A 36 2.73 -3.14 17.78
N SER A 37 2.58 -3.22 16.45
CA SER A 37 3.62 -2.87 15.48
C SER A 37 3.03 -2.54 14.12
N ALA A 38 3.75 -1.76 13.31
CA ALA A 38 3.40 -1.46 11.93
C ALA A 38 3.16 -2.72 11.08
N ALA A 39 4.02 -3.74 11.21
CA ALA A 39 3.93 -4.97 10.42
C ALA A 39 2.68 -5.81 10.77
N ALA A 40 2.36 -5.92 12.06
CA ALA A 40 1.14 -6.59 12.49
C ALA A 40 -0.10 -5.80 12.06
N ALA A 41 -0.08 -4.47 12.22
CA ALA A 41 -1.17 -3.60 11.79
C ALA A 41 -1.39 -3.65 10.27
N ALA A 42 -0.33 -3.74 9.45
CA ALA A 42 -0.46 -3.93 8.00
C ALA A 42 -1.25 -5.19 7.63
N THR A 43 -1.00 -6.28 8.36
CA THR A 43 -1.65 -7.58 8.15
C THR A 43 -3.11 -7.55 8.60
N ASP A 44 -3.40 -6.95 9.75
CA ASP A 44 -4.74 -6.91 10.31
C ASP A 44 -5.62 -5.86 9.59
N CYS A 45 -5.06 -4.70 9.29
CA CYS A 45 -5.72 -3.66 8.51
C CYS A 45 -6.08 -4.16 7.10
N ALA A 46 -5.30 -5.07 6.52
CA ALA A 46 -5.63 -5.65 5.21
C ALA A 46 -6.93 -6.46 5.24
N LYS A 47 -7.19 -7.18 6.35
CA LYS A 47 -8.38 -8.03 6.56
C LYS A 47 -9.61 -7.23 6.94
N LEU A 48 -9.44 -6.04 7.51
CA LEU A 48 -10.53 -5.19 8.00
C LEU A 48 -10.97 -4.21 6.90
N PRO A 49 -12.22 -4.30 6.41
CA PRO A 49 -12.74 -3.34 5.41
C PRO A 49 -12.83 -1.91 5.96
N ALA A 50 -13.10 -1.78 7.26
CA ALA A 50 -13.19 -0.48 7.93
C ALA A 50 -11.82 0.17 8.16
N CYS A 51 -10.72 -0.58 8.03
CA CYS A 51 -9.38 -0.03 8.21
C CYS A 51 -8.88 0.65 6.94
N LEU A 52 -8.64 1.94 7.03
CA LEU A 52 -8.14 2.77 5.93
C LEU A 52 -6.65 3.08 6.07
N GLY A 53 -6.05 2.89 7.25
CA GLY A 53 -4.62 3.06 7.46
C GLY A 53 -4.15 2.66 8.85
N PHE A 54 -2.86 2.79 9.10
CA PHE A 54 -2.27 2.55 10.41
C PHE A 54 -0.99 3.38 10.58
N ASN A 55 -0.53 3.59 11.83
CA ASN A 55 0.75 4.26 12.08
C ASN A 55 1.86 3.28 12.49
N ALA A 56 3.10 3.78 12.57
CA ALA A 56 4.28 3.00 12.90
C ALA A 56 4.18 2.25 14.25
N ASN A 57 3.38 2.78 15.18
CA ASN A 57 3.14 2.22 16.50
C ASN A 57 2.10 1.08 16.49
N GLY A 58 1.49 0.79 15.33
CA GLY A 58 0.53 -0.30 15.16
C GLY A 58 -0.93 0.08 15.38
N TRP A 59 -1.24 1.37 15.55
CA TRP A 59 -2.63 1.83 15.66
C TRP A 59 -3.31 1.85 14.30
N MET A 60 -4.35 1.03 14.14
CA MET A 60 -5.20 0.99 12.95
C MET A 60 -6.30 2.04 13.03
N LYS A 61 -6.53 2.74 11.92
CA LYS A 61 -7.43 3.89 11.81
C LYS A 61 -8.53 3.65 10.78
N SER A 62 -9.74 4.09 11.10
CA SER A 62 -10.87 4.08 10.15
C SER A 62 -10.95 5.34 9.28
N SER A 63 -10.13 6.35 9.56
CA SER A 63 -9.95 7.54 8.72
C SER A 63 -8.46 7.79 8.47
N VAL A 64 -8.16 8.41 7.33
CA VAL A 64 -6.83 8.84 6.92
C VAL A 64 -6.77 10.34 6.63
N ALA A 65 -7.81 11.09 7.01
CA ALA A 65 -7.87 12.54 6.84
C ALA A 65 -8.74 13.17 7.94
N PRO A 66 -8.37 14.36 8.45
CA PRO A 66 -7.13 15.08 8.17
C PRO A 66 -5.91 14.42 8.82
N LEU A 67 -4.77 14.46 8.14
CA LEU A 67 -3.49 14.03 8.71
C LEU A 67 -2.83 15.20 9.44
N ARG A 68 -2.08 14.90 10.50
CA ARG A 68 -1.26 15.88 11.21
C ARG A 68 0.21 15.54 11.07
N THR A 69 1.06 16.56 11.03
CA THR A 69 2.50 16.38 11.00
C THR A 69 3.00 15.94 12.38
N VAL A 70 3.70 14.81 12.43
CA VAL A 70 4.32 14.25 13.63
C VAL A 70 5.68 13.72 13.27
N THR A 71 6.72 14.43 13.67
CA THR A 71 8.11 14.08 13.35
C THR A 71 8.44 12.65 13.82
N SER A 72 9.15 11.90 12.99
CA SER A 72 9.62 10.55 13.26
C SER A 72 8.52 9.48 13.41
N ILE A 73 7.28 9.77 12.99
CA ILE A 73 6.21 8.77 12.85
C ILE A 73 5.86 8.57 11.38
N CYS A 74 5.69 7.30 11.00
CA CYS A 74 5.19 6.92 9.70
C CYS A 74 3.70 6.57 9.77
N PHE A 75 2.91 7.20 8.91
CA PHE A 75 1.53 6.83 8.68
C PHE A 75 1.39 6.05 7.37
N TYR A 76 0.56 5.02 7.34
CA TYR A 76 0.38 4.13 6.20
C TYR A 76 -1.07 4.18 5.74
N THR A 77 -1.32 4.71 4.56
CA THR A 77 -2.65 4.75 3.96
C THR A 77 -2.87 3.53 3.07
N LYS A 78 -3.99 2.83 3.25
CA LYS A 78 -4.36 1.68 2.43
C LYS A 78 -4.71 2.14 1.01
N ILE A 79 -4.10 1.50 0.02
CA ILE A 79 -4.43 1.76 -1.39
C ILE A 79 -5.78 1.08 -1.68
N PRO A 80 -6.80 1.83 -2.13
CA PRO A 80 -8.07 1.23 -2.52
C PRO A 80 -7.85 0.16 -3.61
N GLY A 81 -8.34 -1.07 -3.37
CA GLY A 81 -8.20 -2.18 -4.32
C GLY A 81 -6.87 -2.94 -4.27
N ALA A 82 -5.93 -2.60 -3.38
CA ALA A 82 -4.68 -3.38 -3.26
C ALA A 82 -4.86 -4.76 -2.60
N THR A 83 -5.99 -5.02 -1.95
CA THR A 83 -6.34 -6.33 -1.38
C THR A 83 -6.58 -7.41 -2.43
N THR A 84 -6.67 -7.05 -3.72
CA THR A 84 -6.83 -8.02 -4.82
C THR A 84 -5.62 -8.14 -5.72
N MET A 85 -4.61 -7.26 -5.62
CA MET A 85 -3.40 -7.38 -6.42
C MET A 85 -2.56 -8.57 -5.94
N THR A 86 -2.98 -9.77 -6.32
CA THR A 86 -2.06 -10.89 -6.47
C THR A 86 -1.02 -10.50 -7.52
N THR A 87 0.17 -11.08 -7.46
CA THR A 87 1.25 -10.89 -8.45
C THR A 87 0.77 -10.98 -9.92
N GLY A 88 -0.40 -11.58 -10.19
CA GLY A 88 -1.08 -11.63 -11.49
C GLY A 88 -1.82 -10.37 -11.97
N ASP A 89 -2.08 -9.37 -11.13
CA ASP A 89 -2.84 -8.16 -11.53
C ASP A 89 -1.97 -7.02 -12.04
N ARG A 90 -0.66 -7.05 -11.79
CA ARG A 90 0.29 -6.12 -12.44
C ARG A 90 0.37 -6.27 -13.95
N VAL A 91 -0.10 -7.42 -14.48
CA VAL A 91 -0.23 -7.64 -15.94
C VAL A 91 -1.59 -7.18 -16.46
N LYS A 92 -2.61 -7.02 -15.59
CA LYS A 92 -3.98 -6.65 -16.01
C LYS A 92 -4.29 -5.15 -15.91
N SER A 93 -3.58 -4.39 -15.07
CA SER A 93 -3.78 -2.92 -14.99
C SER A 93 -3.27 -2.14 -16.20
N ALA A 94 -2.55 -2.77 -17.14
CA ALA A 94 -2.26 -2.19 -18.46
C ALA A 94 -3.38 -2.43 -19.50
N LEU A 95 -4.40 -3.25 -19.21
CA LEU A 95 -5.43 -3.65 -20.17
C LEU A 95 -6.78 -2.94 -19.98
N ALA A 96 -6.89 -1.99 -19.05
CA ALA A 96 -8.12 -1.22 -18.81
C ALA A 96 -8.22 0.11 -19.59
N ARG A 97 -7.33 0.37 -20.57
CA ARG A 97 -7.41 1.57 -21.43
C ARG A 97 -7.95 1.34 -22.85
N VAL A 98 -8.34 0.11 -23.23
CA VAL A 98 -8.99 -0.13 -24.54
C VAL A 98 -10.23 -1.01 -24.36
N SER A 99 -11.26 -0.47 -23.69
CA SER A 99 -12.63 -0.88 -23.99
C SER A 99 -13.16 0.02 -25.10
N SER A 100 -12.70 -0.23 -26.33
CA SER A 100 -13.40 0.10 -27.59
C SER A 100 -12.49 -0.23 -28.77
N ARG A 101 -12.68 -1.41 -29.36
CA ARG A 101 -12.95 -1.58 -30.80
C ARG A 101 -13.06 -3.07 -31.14
N ASN A 102 -14.04 -3.31 -32.00
CA ASN A 102 -14.49 -4.58 -32.56
C ASN A 102 -13.37 -5.50 -33.03
N GLY A 103 -13.68 -6.81 -33.00
CA GLY A 103 -12.76 -7.88 -33.31
C GLY A 103 -12.09 -7.77 -34.68
N ALA A 104 -10.81 -8.14 -34.70
CA ALA A 104 -10.14 -8.70 -35.85
C ALA A 104 -8.91 -9.49 -35.37
N ASN A 105 -8.87 -10.72 -35.84
CA ASN A 105 -7.79 -11.69 -35.75
C ASN A 105 -6.47 -11.11 -36.31
N LEU A 106 -5.37 -11.15 -35.55
CA LEU A 106 -4.05 -10.99 -36.14
C LEU A 106 -3.00 -11.80 -35.35
N SER A 107 -2.73 -13.00 -35.88
CA SER A 107 -1.57 -13.83 -35.55
C SER A 107 -0.27 -13.10 -35.88
N VAL A 108 0.65 -12.98 -34.93
CA VAL A 108 2.03 -12.55 -35.21
C VAL A 108 2.96 -13.73 -34.99
N ARG A 109 3.53 -14.25 -36.08
CA ARG A 109 4.74 -15.08 -36.09
C ARG A 109 5.94 -14.13 -36.06
N CYS A 110 6.95 -14.46 -35.26
CA CYS A 110 8.25 -13.81 -35.30
C CYS A 110 9.16 -14.57 -36.28
N GLU A 111 9.75 -13.85 -37.24
CA GLU A 111 10.98 -14.24 -37.96
C GLU A 111 12.19 -13.61 -37.26
#